data_AF-A0A4R2GI52-F1
#
_entry.id   AF-A0A4R2GI52-F1
#
_cell.length_a   1.000
_cell.length_b   1.000
_cell.length_c   1.000
_cell.angle_alpha   90.00
_cell.angle_beta   90.00
_cell.angle_gamma   90.00
#
_symmetry.space_group_name_H-M   'P 1'
#
loop_
_entity.id
_entity.type
_entity.pdbx_description
1 polymer ?
#
loop_
_entity_poly.entity_id
_entity_poly.type
_entity_poly.pdbx_seq_one_letter_code
_entity_poly.pdbx_strand_id
1 'polypeptide(L)'
;MTIPMKLRGKAAAMIDREQLRAALARMETSLAETRRNLALAERALSDRAEAETIGRRPKARYYHRRMSRWTGADEVEYRRVLDGFLLVSGPDMDRLRLRIERQEAAIEALRRKYGVNAQRPGCFDW
;
A
#
# COMPACT_ATOMS: atom_id res chain seq x y z
N MET A 1 35.06 27.81 -32.43
CA MET A 1 34.26 26.60 -32.68
C MET A 1 32.90 26.76 -32.01
N THR A 2 31.89 27.20 -32.77
CA THR A 2 30.53 27.43 -32.26
C THR A 2 29.77 26.11 -32.31
N ILE A 3 29.44 25.55 -31.14
CA ILE A 3 28.63 24.33 -31.03
C ILE A 3 27.25 24.61 -31.65
N PRO A 4 26.76 23.77 -32.59
CA PRO A 4 25.51 24.04 -33.30
C PRO A 4 24.30 24.04 -32.37
N MET A 5 23.46 25.08 -32.46
CA MET A 5 22.29 25.31 -31.59
C MET A 5 21.29 24.15 -31.53
N LYS A 6 21.25 23.26 -32.54
CA LYS A 6 20.42 22.05 -32.55
C LYS A 6 20.73 21.07 -31.42
N LEU A 7 21.95 21.06 -30.88
CA LEU A 7 22.34 20.17 -29.78
C LEU A 7 21.89 20.71 -28.40
N ARG A 8 21.74 22.03 -28.23
CA ARG A 8 21.24 22.66 -26.99
C ARG A 8 19.80 22.30 -26.68
N GLY A 9 18.92 22.34 -27.69
CA GLY A 9 17.50 21.99 -27.51
C GLY A 9 17.28 20.52 -27.17
N LYS A 10 18.12 19.63 -27.72
CA LYS A 10 18.04 18.18 -27.48
C LYS A 10 18.51 17.80 -26.06
N ALA A 11 19.58 18.43 -25.57
CA ALA A 11 20.05 18.24 -24.20
C ALA A 11 19.07 18.83 -23.16
N ALA A 12 18.49 20.01 -23.42
CA ALA A 12 17.47 20.59 -22.55
C ALA A 12 16.20 19.73 -22.47
N ALA A 13 15.72 19.19 -23.60
CA ALA A 13 14.59 18.27 -23.63
C ALA A 13 14.89 16.90 -22.98
N MET A 14 16.15 16.44 -23.03
CA MET A 14 16.58 15.20 -22.38
C MET A 14 16.64 15.36 -20.85
N ILE A 15 17.14 16.50 -20.36
CA ILE A 15 17.16 16.88 -18.95
C ILE A 15 15.72 16.97 -18.40
N ASP A 16 14.78 17.52 -19.16
CA ASP A 16 13.36 17.59 -18.78
C ASP A 16 12.72 16.18 -18.66
N ARG A 17 13.06 15.27 -19.58
CA ARG A 17 12.58 13.87 -19.56
C ARG A 17 13.16 13.04 -18.42
N GLU A 18 14.44 13.24 -18.08
CA GLU A 18 15.09 12.56 -16.94
C GLU A 18 14.55 13.08 -15.61
N GLN A 19 14.38 14.39 -15.46
CA GLN A 19 13.74 14.98 -14.28
C GLN A 19 12.32 14.46 -14.08
N LEU A 20 11.56 14.34 -15.17
CA LEU A 20 10.22 13.77 -15.13
C LEU A 20 10.22 12.29 -14.73
N ARG A 21 11.15 11.49 -15.25
CA ARG A 21 11.33 10.09 -14.82
C ARG A 21 11.69 9.99 -13.34
N ALA A 22 12.57 10.86 -12.84
CA ALA A 22 12.92 10.91 -11.43
C ALA A 22 11.75 11.38 -10.54
N ALA A 23 10.92 12.31 -11.01
CA ALA A 23 9.69 12.71 -10.31
C ALA A 23 8.68 11.55 -10.25
N LEU A 24 8.47 10.86 -11.37
CA LEU A 24 7.58 9.70 -11.46
C LEU A 24 8.03 8.56 -10.56
N ALA A 25 9.34 8.25 -10.53
CA ALA A 25 9.89 7.24 -9.62
C ALA A 25 9.65 7.60 -8.14
N ARG A 26 9.80 8.87 -7.75
CA ARG A 26 9.50 9.31 -6.37
C ARG A 26 8.02 9.16 -6.03
N MET A 27 7.12 9.45 -6.97
CA MET A 27 5.68 9.26 -6.76
C MET A 27 5.32 7.78 -6.62
N GLU A 28 5.92 6.91 -7.43
CA GLU A 28 5.76 5.45 -7.34
C GLU A 28 6.27 4.90 -5.99
N THR A 29 7.42 5.36 -5.52
CA THR A 29 7.93 5.01 -4.19
C THR A 29 6.96 5.46 -3.09
N SER A 30 6.47 6.71 -3.15
CA SER A 30 5.51 7.23 -2.18
C SER A 30 4.18 6.46 -2.18
N LEU A 31 3.72 6.00 -3.36
CA LEU A 31 2.56 5.12 -3.48
C LEU A 31 2.82 3.75 -2.82
N ALA A 32 3.98 3.15 -3.07
CA ALA A 32 4.36 1.87 -2.47
C ALA A 32 4.45 1.97 -0.93
N GLU A 33 5.00 3.06 -0.41
CA GLU A 33 5.02 3.35 1.04
C GLU A 33 3.60 3.49 1.61
N THR A 34 2.71 4.22 0.91
CA THR A 34 1.33 4.42 1.38
C THR A 34 0.56 3.09 1.40
N ARG A 35 0.72 2.24 0.39
CA ARG A 35 0.16 0.88 0.35
C ARG A 35 0.71 -0.01 1.47
N ARG A 36 2.02 0.05 1.72
CA ARG A 36 2.65 -0.68 2.81
C ARG A 36 2.10 -0.24 4.17
N ASN A 37 1.92 1.06 4.38
CA ASN A 37 1.38 1.60 5.62
C ASN A 37 -0.07 1.14 5.85
N LEU A 38 -0.90 1.13 4.81
CA LEU A 38 -2.26 0.58 4.89
C LEU A 38 -2.24 -0.89 5.30
N ALA A 39 -1.41 -1.72 4.63
CA ALA A 39 -1.31 -3.15 4.95
C ALA A 39 -0.80 -3.40 6.37
N LEU A 40 0.14 -2.60 6.87
CA LEU A 40 0.62 -2.69 8.25
C LEU A 40 -0.47 -2.31 9.25
N ALA A 41 -1.28 -1.30 8.95
CA ALA A 41 -2.40 -0.90 9.79
C ALA A 41 -3.48 -1.98 9.85
N GLU A 42 -3.88 -2.54 8.70
CA GLU A 42 -4.86 -3.64 8.62
C GLU A 42 -4.39 -4.87 9.39
N ARG A 43 -3.10 -5.22 9.26
CA ARG A 43 -2.49 -6.32 10.00
C ARG A 43 -2.46 -6.05 11.50
N ALA A 44 -2.05 -4.85 11.92
CA ALA A 44 -2.01 -4.51 13.35
C ALA A 44 -3.40 -4.58 14.00
N LEU A 45 -4.46 -4.21 13.28
CA LEU A 45 -5.83 -4.36 13.78
C LEU A 45 -6.26 -5.82 13.90
N SER A 46 -5.89 -6.64 12.90
CA SER A 46 -6.16 -8.08 12.92
C SER A 46 -5.43 -8.77 14.07
N ASP A 47 -4.13 -8.51 14.22
CA ASP A 47 -3.29 -9.07 15.29
C ASP A 47 -3.83 -8.66 16.68
N ARG A 48 -4.28 -7.40 16.83
CA ARG A 48 -4.88 -6.91 18.07
C ARG A 48 -6.24 -7.56 18.35
N ALA A 49 -7.08 -7.73 17.34
CA ALA A 49 -8.36 -8.42 17.48
C ALA A 49 -8.18 -9.89 17.86
N GLU A 50 -7.19 -10.57 17.26
CA GLU A 50 -6.81 -11.93 17.61
C GLU A 50 -6.36 -12.02 19.08
N ALA A 51 -5.45 -11.14 19.50
CA ALA A 51 -4.94 -11.10 20.88
C ALA A 51 -6.06 -10.85 21.91
N GLU A 52 -6.97 -9.92 21.64
CA GLU A 52 -8.16 -9.66 22.47
C GLU A 52 -9.06 -10.89 22.55
N THR A 53 -9.30 -11.56 21.43
CA THR A 53 -10.14 -12.77 21.36
C THR A 53 -9.54 -13.91 22.20
N ILE A 54 -8.23 -14.13 22.09
CA ILE A 54 -7.51 -15.11 22.90
C ILE A 54 -7.57 -14.73 24.38
N GLY A 55 -7.42 -13.44 24.71
CA GLY A 55 -7.48 -12.93 26.09
C GLY A 55 -8.84 -13.14 26.76
N ARG A 56 -9.94 -13.05 26.00
CA ARG A 56 -11.32 -13.24 26.49
C ARG A 56 -11.71 -14.71 26.69
N ARG A 57 -10.88 -15.66 26.21
CA ARG A 57 -11.18 -17.10 26.28
C ARG A 57 -11.26 -17.57 27.75
N PRO A 58 -12.28 -18.35 28.14
CA PRO A 58 -12.34 -18.95 29.47
C PRO A 58 -11.10 -19.83 29.73
N LYS A 59 -10.39 -19.59 30.85
CA LYS A 59 -9.14 -20.30 31.19
C LYS A 59 -9.29 -21.81 31.35
N ALA A 60 -10.50 -22.34 31.55
CA ALA A 60 -10.77 -23.79 31.52
C ALA A 60 -10.37 -24.44 30.18
N ARG A 61 -10.43 -23.68 29.07
CA ARG A 61 -10.01 -24.14 27.73
C ARG A 61 -8.48 -24.18 27.56
N TYR A 62 -7.72 -23.53 28.45
CA TYR A 62 -6.25 -23.49 28.43
C TYR A 62 -5.63 -24.81 28.92
N TYR A 63 -6.27 -25.48 29.89
CA TYR A 63 -5.75 -26.72 30.48
C TYR A 63 -6.01 -27.98 29.63
N HIS A 64 -6.83 -27.88 28.60
CA HIS A 64 -7.07 -28.96 27.65
C HIS A 64 -6.04 -28.87 26.52
N ARG A 65 -4.83 -29.37 26.78
CA ARG A 65 -3.61 -29.35 25.94
C ARG A 65 -3.77 -29.88 24.49
N ARG A 66 -4.98 -30.33 24.10
CA ARG A 66 -5.36 -30.77 22.73
C ARG A 66 -6.29 -29.79 21.98
N MET A 67 -6.69 -28.67 22.58
CA MET A 67 -7.68 -27.71 22.04
C MET A 67 -7.05 -26.39 21.57
N SER A 68 -5.93 -26.49 20.83
CA SER A 68 -5.30 -25.38 20.09
C SER A 68 -6.01 -25.06 18.76
N ARG A 69 -7.31 -25.34 18.66
CA ARG A 69 -8.09 -25.02 17.46
C ARG A 69 -8.94 -23.79 17.75
N TRP A 70 -8.62 -22.72 17.03
CA TRP A 70 -9.54 -21.63 16.74
C TRP A 70 -10.93 -22.21 16.43
N THR A 71 -11.92 -21.90 17.25
CA THR A 71 -13.28 -22.44 17.11
C THR A 71 -14.17 -21.44 16.37
N GLY A 72 -15.33 -21.88 15.89
CA GLY A 72 -16.32 -20.96 15.31
C GLY A 72 -16.79 -19.89 16.29
N ALA A 73 -16.81 -20.17 17.60
CA ALA A 73 -17.10 -19.16 18.61
C ALA A 73 -15.97 -18.12 18.75
N ASP A 74 -14.72 -18.55 18.60
CA ASP A 74 -13.56 -17.65 18.59
C ASP A 74 -13.58 -16.77 17.33
N GLU A 75 -13.92 -17.33 16.16
CA GLU A 75 -14.11 -16.58 14.91
C GLU A 75 -15.19 -15.49 15.02
N VAL A 76 -16.32 -15.80 15.65
CA VAL A 76 -17.42 -14.83 15.85
C VAL A 76 -16.99 -13.69 16.77
N GLU A 77 -16.30 -14.01 17.88
CA GLU A 77 -15.80 -12.99 18.80
C GLU A 77 -14.70 -12.14 18.16
N TYR A 78 -13.80 -12.76 17.41
CA TYR A 78 -12.79 -12.07 16.61
C TYR A 78 -13.40 -11.05 15.66
N ARG A 79 -14.41 -11.46 14.88
CA ARG A 79 -15.11 -10.53 13.97
C ARG A 79 -15.75 -9.39 14.72
N ARG A 80 -16.41 -9.63 15.86
CA ARG A 80 -17.00 -8.57 16.69
C ARG A 80 -15.95 -7.59 17.20
N VAL A 81 -14.81 -8.08 17.67
CA VAL A 81 -13.71 -7.24 18.16
C VAL A 81 -13.09 -6.45 17.00
N LEU A 82 -12.84 -7.11 15.87
CA LEU A 82 -12.30 -6.48 14.68
C LEU A 82 -13.25 -5.39 14.16
N ASP A 83 -14.54 -5.67 14.06
CA ASP A 83 -15.57 -4.70 13.65
C ASP A 83 -15.57 -3.48 14.58
N GLY A 84 -15.42 -3.69 15.90
CA GLY A 84 -15.27 -2.61 16.87
C GLY A 84 -14.05 -1.73 16.60
N PHE A 85 -12.89 -2.32 16.27
CA PHE A 85 -11.71 -1.56 15.88
C PHE A 85 -11.87 -0.86 14.52
N LEU A 86 -12.48 -1.53 13.53
CA LEU A 86 -12.76 -0.95 12.22
C LEU A 86 -13.72 0.24 12.32
N LEU A 87 -14.64 0.26 13.29
CA LEU A 87 -15.53 1.41 13.49
C LEU A 87 -14.77 2.68 13.92
N VAL A 88 -13.67 2.52 14.66
CA VAL A 88 -12.82 3.63 15.12
C VAL A 88 -11.76 4.00 14.09
N SER A 89 -11.06 3.00 13.54
CA SER A 89 -9.91 3.20 12.64
C SER A 89 -10.30 3.24 11.16
N GLY A 90 -11.53 2.86 10.81
CA GLY A 90 -12.06 2.84 9.45
C GLY A 90 -11.88 4.17 8.70
N PRO A 91 -12.28 5.32 9.28
CA PRO A 91 -12.09 6.61 8.62
C PRO A 91 -10.63 6.92 8.26
N ASP A 92 -9.68 6.49 9.09
CA ASP A 92 -8.25 6.69 8.82
C ASP A 92 -7.73 5.74 7.72
N MET A 93 -8.21 4.48 7.70
CA MET A 93 -7.92 3.56 6.60
C MET A 93 -8.53 4.04 5.27
N ASP A 94 -9.74 4.58 5.30
CA ASP A 94 -10.40 5.12 4.11
C ASP A 94 -9.67 6.36 3.58
N ARG A 95 -9.12 7.20 4.46
CA ARG A 95 -8.23 8.31 4.05
C ARG A 95 -6.98 7.80 3.35
N LEU A 96 -6.37 6.71 3.83
CA LEU A 96 -5.22 6.09 3.18
C LEU A 96 -5.59 5.51 1.81
N ARG A 97 -6.73 4.82 1.70
CA ARG A 97 -7.26 4.29 0.43
C ARG A 97 -7.52 5.40 -0.58
N LEU A 98 -8.20 6.48 -0.18
CA LEU A 98 -8.44 7.63 -1.04
C LEU A 98 -7.14 8.32 -1.48
N ARG A 99 -6.13 8.36 -0.59
CA ARG A 99 -4.81 8.89 -0.95
C ARG A 99 -4.12 8.02 -2.00
N ILE A 100 -4.20 6.69 -1.87
CA ILE A 100 -3.69 5.73 -2.85
C ILE A 100 -4.34 5.97 -4.22
N GLU A 101 -5.67 6.06 -4.27
CA GLU A 101 -6.42 6.32 -5.51
C GLU A 101 -5.98 7.64 -6.18
N ARG A 102 -5.83 8.71 -5.39
CA ARG A 102 -5.36 10.02 -5.90
C ARG A 102 -3.93 9.95 -6.44
N GLN A 103 -3.05 9.21 -5.76
CA GLN A 103 -1.66 9.03 -6.21
C GLN A 103 -1.61 8.23 -7.52
N GLU A 104 -2.39 7.15 -7.62
CA GLU A 104 -2.52 6.34 -8.83
C GLU A 104 -3.01 7.18 -10.01
N ALA A 105 -4.11 7.93 -9.82
CA ALA A 105 -4.66 8.81 -10.85
C ALA A 105 -3.64 9.87 -11.31
N ALA A 106 -2.88 10.45 -10.38
CA ALA A 106 -1.85 11.43 -10.70
C ALA A 106 -0.68 10.81 -11.49
N ILE A 107 -0.22 9.61 -11.10
CA ILE A 107 0.83 8.88 -11.81
C ILE A 107 0.36 8.52 -13.22
N GLU A 108 -0.87 8.03 -13.39
CA GLU A 108 -1.44 7.70 -14.69
C GLU A 108 -1.60 8.93 -15.59
N ALA A 109 -2.06 10.06 -15.04
CA ALA A 109 -2.17 11.30 -15.79
C ALA A 109 -0.81 11.79 -16.31
N LEU A 110 0.23 11.72 -15.47
CA LEU A 110 1.60 12.07 -15.88
C LEU A 110 2.15 11.11 -16.93
N ARG A 111 1.93 9.80 -16.77
CA ARG A 111 2.34 8.80 -17.77
C ARG A 111 1.70 9.07 -19.13
N ARG A 112 0.39 9.37 -19.16
CA ARG A 112 -0.35 9.72 -20.38
C ARG A 112 0.15 11.01 -21.01
N LYS A 113 0.32 12.08 -20.22
CA LYS A 113 0.69 13.42 -20.71
C LYS A 113 2.07 13.46 -21.39
N TYR A 114 3.02 12.70 -20.88
CA TYR A 114 4.42 12.79 -21.31
C TYR A 114 4.93 11.53 -22.02
N GLY A 115 4.08 10.53 -22.25
CA GLY A 115 4.45 9.28 -22.94
C GLY A 115 5.61 8.53 -22.26
N VAL A 116 5.79 8.69 -20.94
CA VAL A 116 6.93 8.14 -20.19
C VAL A 116 6.82 6.62 -19.98
N ASN A 117 5.70 6.00 -20.36
CA ASN A 117 5.51 4.55 -20.35
C ASN A 117 4.87 4.06 -21.67
N ALA A 118 5.66 3.97 -22.74
CA ALA A 118 5.59 2.76 -23.54
C ALA A 118 6.15 1.64 -22.64
N GLN A 119 5.34 0.59 -22.45
CA GLN A 119 5.52 -0.56 -21.57
C GLN A 119 6.98 -0.81 -21.12
N ARG A 120 7.24 -0.70 -19.81
CA ARG A 120 8.41 -1.39 -19.22
C ARG A 120 8.21 -2.87 -19.58
N PRO A 121 9.09 -3.52 -20.35
CA PRO A 121 8.97 -4.97 -20.53
C PRO A 121 9.01 -5.58 -19.14
N GLY A 122 7.90 -6.22 -18.76
CA GLY A 122 7.86 -7.02 -17.55
C GLY A 122 8.93 -8.10 -17.72
N CYS A 123 10.03 -7.97 -17.00
CA CYS A 123 10.81 -9.12 -16.62
C CYS A 123 9.92 -9.91 -15.65
N PHE A 124 9.05 -10.74 -16.24
CA PHE A 124 8.51 -11.91 -15.60
C PHE A 124 9.65 -12.93 -15.64
N ASP A 125 10.40 -13.04 -14.54
CA ASP A 125 11.23 -14.21 -14.30
C ASP A 125 10.48 -15.11 -13.32
N TRP A 126 10.28 -16.36 -13.76
CA TRP A 126 10.02 -17.55 -12.95
C TRP A 126 11.34 -18.26 -12.70
#